data_AF-A0A924ULK8-F1
#
_entry.id   AF-A0A924ULK8-F1
#
_cell.length_a   1.000
_cell.length_b   1.000
_cell.length_c   1.000
_cell.angle_alpha   90.00
_cell.angle_beta   90.00
_cell.angle_gamma   90.00
#
_symmetry.space_group_name_H-M   'P 1'
#
loop_
_entity.id
_entity.type
_entity.pdbx_description
1 polymer ?
#
loop_
_entity_poly.entity_id
_entity_poly.type
_entity_poly.pdbx_seq_one_letter_code
_entity_poly.pdbx_strand_id
1 'polypeptide(L)'
;MVFNNSKKIIALVASILIFTNCQKTQFRNIAAAPEQTRLAEPTPAPVPVDPAPTPEPVPVPEPTPVPPVVVPPPVVTPPPVVVPTPVVTPQPPPPVVIPAPVQKSGKCASNSSTQLLSCLKCQVPMNPPPPPQFSEKGQALIDVMAIGCSIPNKSAPKGYVAPTKEQLIARLSKLSPQFYPDSQMSDAQKSVIAGLRNDPNLQRKMFAGRWYQPPYSDAFETYFGASVAELVYQICYQSPDANFSPYDGSPIHSLDYMNCINTGSNNCAEKADYVKANLYRKDLRNSMKESILRPYVPPPATPAKKCNWESFEGNYDQGADEVLARWLVSGFKVGMEIGSLGGKCEMVTSLPSGTAEPRGHVKMAAYICK
;
A
#
# COMPACT_ATOMS: atom_id res chain seq x y z
N MET A 1 38.99 -55.25 31.27
CA MET A 1 39.70 -55.93 30.17
C MET A 1 39.44 -55.14 28.89
N VAL A 2 40.53 -54.73 28.26
CA VAL A 2 40.62 -53.78 27.13
C VAL A 2 41.02 -54.56 25.88
N PHE A 3 40.31 -54.39 24.77
CA PHE A 3 40.78 -54.63 23.39
C PHE A 3 39.90 -53.72 22.50
N ASN A 4 40.32 -52.53 22.09
CA ASN A 4 41.37 -52.14 21.14
C ASN A 4 41.15 -52.70 19.72
N ASN A 5 40.67 -51.83 18.81
CA ASN A 5 40.96 -51.97 17.37
C ASN A 5 40.86 -50.60 16.68
N SER A 6 42.01 -49.92 16.66
CA SER A 6 42.31 -48.80 15.78
C SER A 6 42.86 -49.34 14.44
N LYS A 7 42.28 -48.95 13.31
CA LYS A 7 43.00 -48.95 12.03
C LYS A 7 42.79 -47.62 11.31
N LYS A 8 43.88 -46.87 11.28
CA LYS A 8 44.13 -45.68 10.46
C LYS A 8 44.26 -46.12 9.00
N ILE A 9 43.64 -45.39 8.08
CA ILE A 9 44.09 -45.30 6.68
C ILE A 9 44.34 -43.82 6.40
N ILE A 10 45.63 -43.48 6.36
CA ILE A 10 46.18 -42.24 5.82
C ILE A 10 46.79 -42.65 4.48
N ALA A 11 46.33 -42.06 3.38
CA ALA A 11 47.05 -42.07 2.11
C ALA A 11 46.88 -40.69 1.47
N LEU A 12 48.05 -40.17 1.10
CA LEU A 12 48.41 -38.81 0.70
C LEU A 12 48.50 -38.75 -0.84
N VAL A 13 48.76 -37.54 -1.36
CA VAL A 13 49.28 -37.20 -2.72
C VAL A 13 48.18 -36.94 -3.77
N ALA A 14 48.24 -35.95 -4.66
CA ALA A 14 48.82 -34.61 -4.81
C ALA A 14 48.43 -34.17 -6.23
N SER A 15 48.27 -32.86 -6.45
CA SER A 15 48.48 -32.18 -7.74
C SER A 15 47.48 -32.44 -8.88
N ILE A 16 46.78 -31.38 -9.32
CA ILE A 16 46.94 -30.74 -10.65
C ILE A 16 46.22 -29.39 -10.58
N LEU A 17 47.02 -28.34 -10.36
CA LEU A 17 46.77 -26.98 -10.84
C LEU A 17 47.42 -26.89 -12.23
N ILE A 18 46.72 -26.25 -13.18
CA ILE A 18 47.18 -25.47 -14.35
C ILE A 18 46.10 -25.59 -15.43
N PHE A 19 45.38 -24.51 -15.72
CA PHE A 19 45.48 -23.78 -16.99
C PHE A 19 44.74 -22.44 -16.91
N THR A 20 45.53 -21.39 -17.06
CA THR A 20 45.20 -19.98 -17.26
C THR A 20 44.74 -19.67 -18.70
N ASN A 21 43.85 -18.67 -18.82
CA ASN A 21 43.69 -17.67 -19.89
C ASN A 21 43.39 -18.09 -21.34
N CYS A 22 42.21 -17.68 -21.84
CA CYS A 22 41.93 -17.05 -23.15
C CYS A 22 40.40 -16.88 -23.29
N GLN A 23 39.80 -15.84 -23.86
CA GLN A 23 40.22 -14.54 -24.36
C GLN A 23 38.96 -13.67 -24.44
N LYS A 24 39.12 -12.37 -24.17
CA LYS A 24 38.08 -11.35 -24.24
C LYS A 24 38.19 -10.71 -25.62
N THR A 25 37.36 -11.08 -26.61
CA THR A 25 37.23 -10.27 -27.84
C THR A 25 36.07 -10.72 -28.75
N GLN A 26 35.44 -9.71 -29.38
CA GLN A 26 34.62 -9.76 -30.61
C GLN A 26 33.09 -9.95 -30.44
N PHE A 27 32.45 -8.89 -29.93
CA PHE A 27 31.20 -8.44 -30.52
C PHE A 27 31.49 -7.92 -31.95
N ARG A 28 30.89 -8.53 -32.97
CA ARG A 28 30.68 -7.90 -34.28
C ARG A 28 29.56 -8.60 -35.07
N ASN A 29 28.48 -7.84 -35.25
CA ASN A 29 27.62 -7.75 -36.44
C ASN A 29 27.21 -9.03 -37.19
N ILE A 30 25.94 -9.40 -37.02
CA ILE A 30 25.08 -9.87 -38.12
C ILE A 30 23.78 -9.08 -37.96
N ALA A 31 23.67 -7.91 -38.61
CA ALA A 31 23.13 -7.77 -39.96
C ALA A 31 21.70 -8.32 -40.05
N ALA A 32 20.77 -7.39 -39.86
CA ALA A 32 19.36 -7.54 -40.14
C ALA A 32 19.13 -7.99 -41.60
N ALA A 33 18.20 -8.94 -41.77
CA ALA A 33 17.48 -9.13 -43.03
C ALA A 33 15.99 -8.84 -42.74
N PRO A 34 15.30 -8.06 -43.57
CA PRO A 34 13.91 -7.69 -43.35
C PRO A 34 12.99 -8.79 -43.86
N GLU A 35 12.24 -9.45 -42.96
CA GLU A 35 11.06 -10.21 -43.36
C GLU A 35 9.91 -9.24 -43.64
N GLN A 36 9.55 -9.15 -44.92
CA GLN A 36 8.32 -8.54 -45.41
C GLN A 36 7.11 -9.25 -44.80
N THR A 37 6.58 -8.68 -43.71
CA THR A 37 5.23 -8.99 -43.24
C THR A 37 4.25 -8.12 -44.00
N ARG A 38 3.31 -8.76 -44.71
CA ARG A 38 2.19 -8.10 -45.37
C ARG A 38 1.43 -7.23 -44.37
N LEU A 39 1.33 -5.94 -44.68
CA LEU A 39 0.43 -5.00 -44.01
C LEU A 39 -1.01 -5.55 -44.11
N ALA A 40 -1.59 -5.90 -42.97
CA ALA A 40 -3.04 -5.92 -42.84
C ALA A 40 -3.52 -4.47 -42.76
N GLU A 41 -4.51 -4.16 -43.58
CA GLU A 41 -5.16 -2.86 -43.69
C GLU A 41 -5.71 -2.41 -42.32
N PRO A 42 -5.36 -1.21 -41.83
CA PRO A 42 -5.83 -0.76 -40.53
C PRO A 42 -7.33 -0.50 -40.56
N THR A 43 -8.05 -1.14 -39.65
CA THR A 43 -9.44 -0.78 -39.32
C THR A 43 -9.48 0.70 -38.92
N PRO A 44 -10.37 1.53 -39.49
CA PRO A 44 -10.41 2.96 -39.21
C PRO A 44 -10.65 3.21 -37.72
N ALA A 45 -9.77 4.03 -37.14
CA ALA A 45 -9.88 4.47 -35.76
C ALA A 45 -11.17 5.25 -35.55
N PRO A 46 -11.86 5.10 -34.39
CA PRO A 46 -13.00 5.92 -34.05
C PRO A 46 -12.58 7.40 -34.03
N VAL A 47 -13.30 8.22 -34.79
CA VAL A 47 -13.10 9.67 -34.86
C VAL A 47 -13.30 10.25 -33.46
N PRO A 48 -12.34 11.04 -32.92
CA PRO A 48 -12.51 11.75 -31.67
C PRO A 48 -13.72 12.68 -31.76
N VAL A 49 -14.70 12.49 -30.87
CA VAL A 49 -15.81 13.41 -30.71
C VAL A 49 -15.28 14.60 -29.91
N ASP A 50 -15.32 15.79 -30.51
CA ASP A 50 -14.88 17.03 -29.89
C ASP A 50 -15.64 17.28 -28.56
N PRO A 51 -14.96 17.68 -27.48
CA PRO A 51 -15.61 18.07 -26.24
C PRO A 51 -16.55 19.25 -26.49
N ALA A 52 -17.80 19.13 -26.03
CA ALA A 52 -18.76 20.22 -26.06
C ALA A 52 -18.21 21.47 -25.34
N PRO A 53 -18.44 22.69 -25.85
CA PRO A 53 -17.92 23.90 -25.26
C PRO A 53 -18.44 24.11 -23.84
N THR A 54 -17.52 24.38 -22.92
CA THR A 54 -17.80 24.75 -21.53
C THR A 54 -18.67 26.02 -21.51
N PRO A 55 -19.84 26.02 -20.83
CA PRO A 55 -20.68 27.20 -20.73
C PRO A 55 -19.96 28.33 -19.98
N GLU A 56 -20.09 29.55 -20.50
CA GLU A 56 -19.53 30.76 -19.90
C GLU A 56 -20.13 31.03 -18.50
N PRO A 57 -19.33 31.59 -17.57
CA PRO A 57 -19.80 31.92 -16.24
C PRO A 57 -20.82 33.07 -16.29
N VAL A 58 -21.97 32.84 -15.64
CA VAL A 58 -23.03 33.84 -15.44
C VAL A 58 -22.50 34.96 -14.53
N PRO A 59 -22.69 36.25 -14.88
CA PRO A 59 -22.23 37.37 -14.07
C PRO A 59 -22.90 37.41 -12.70
N VAL A 60 -22.09 37.64 -11.66
CA VAL A 60 -22.50 37.82 -10.27
C VAL A 60 -23.21 39.17 -10.13
N PRO A 61 -24.43 39.24 -9.55
CA PRO A 61 -25.14 40.49 -9.36
C PRO A 61 -24.43 41.40 -8.35
N GLU A 62 -24.45 42.69 -8.69
CA GLU A 62 -23.85 43.81 -7.96
C GLU A 62 -24.58 44.06 -6.61
N PRO A 63 -23.86 44.40 -5.52
CA PRO A 63 -24.47 44.58 -4.21
C PRO A 63 -25.42 45.79 -4.15
N THR A 64 -26.62 45.55 -3.61
CA THR A 64 -27.65 46.56 -3.38
C THR A 64 -27.21 47.58 -2.30
N PRO A 65 -27.39 48.89 -2.51
CA PRO A 65 -26.99 49.92 -1.55
C PRO A 65 -27.84 49.90 -0.27
N VAL A 66 -27.17 50.05 0.87
CA VAL A 66 -27.77 50.16 2.22
C VAL A 66 -28.40 51.54 2.40
N PRO A 67 -29.65 51.65 2.91
CA PRO A 67 -30.32 52.93 3.11
C PRO A 67 -29.70 53.77 4.26
N PRO A 68 -29.79 55.10 4.20
CA PRO A 68 -29.20 56.00 5.19
C PRO A 68 -29.93 55.98 6.54
N VAL A 69 -29.13 56.02 7.61
CA VAL A 69 -29.58 56.10 9.01
C VAL A 69 -30.20 57.46 9.30
N VAL A 70 -31.45 57.46 9.76
CA VAL A 70 -32.19 58.65 10.19
C VAL A 70 -31.81 59.02 11.62
N VAL A 71 -31.34 60.25 11.83
CA VAL A 71 -31.03 60.84 13.14
C VAL A 71 -32.32 61.44 13.74
N PRO A 72 -32.72 61.09 14.97
CA PRO A 72 -33.90 61.67 15.61
C PRO A 72 -33.64 63.09 16.16
N PRO A 73 -34.68 63.95 16.28
CA PRO A 73 -34.57 65.34 16.71
C PRO A 73 -34.35 65.49 18.24
N PRO A 74 -33.83 66.64 18.69
CA PRO A 74 -33.53 66.89 20.10
C PRO A 74 -34.81 67.05 20.94
N VAL A 75 -34.85 66.34 22.07
CA VAL A 75 -35.91 66.39 23.07
C VAL A 75 -35.73 67.64 23.94
N VAL A 76 -36.80 68.42 24.08
CA VAL A 76 -36.88 69.63 24.91
C VAL A 76 -37.04 69.25 26.38
N THR A 77 -36.17 69.79 27.23
CA THR A 77 -36.14 69.57 28.68
C THR A 77 -37.11 70.52 29.42
N PRO A 78 -38.04 70.03 30.25
CA PRO A 78 -38.86 70.87 31.13
C PRO A 78 -38.12 71.31 32.41
N PRO A 79 -38.61 72.36 33.11
CA PRO A 79 -37.95 72.99 34.27
C PRO A 79 -37.96 72.14 35.55
N PRO A 80 -37.05 72.42 36.50
CA PRO A 80 -36.77 71.55 37.64
C PRO A 80 -37.89 71.61 38.69
N VAL A 81 -38.43 70.44 39.02
CA VAL A 81 -39.26 70.22 40.20
C VAL A 81 -38.34 69.97 41.40
N VAL A 82 -38.53 70.73 42.47
CA VAL A 82 -37.85 70.54 43.76
C VAL A 82 -38.39 69.26 44.41
N VAL A 83 -37.56 68.22 44.47
CA VAL A 83 -37.87 66.93 45.10
C VAL A 83 -37.14 66.86 46.46
N PRO A 84 -37.81 66.44 47.55
CA PRO A 84 -37.21 66.30 48.87
C PRO A 84 -36.09 65.26 48.89
N THR A 85 -35.12 65.49 49.77
CA THR A 85 -33.90 64.71 50.00
C THR A 85 -34.16 63.19 49.99
N PRO A 86 -33.60 62.44 49.03
CA PRO A 86 -33.79 60.99 48.98
C PRO A 86 -32.95 60.29 50.06
N VAL A 87 -33.58 59.34 50.71
CA VAL A 87 -32.93 58.28 51.48
C VAL A 87 -31.88 57.61 50.58
N VAL A 88 -30.67 57.41 51.10
CA VAL A 88 -29.56 56.76 50.38
C VAL A 88 -29.97 55.33 50.02
N THR A 89 -30.50 55.14 48.81
CA THR A 89 -30.70 53.81 48.23
C THR A 89 -29.32 53.26 47.88
N PRO A 90 -28.93 52.06 48.35
CA PRO A 90 -27.63 51.48 48.03
C PRO A 90 -27.43 51.40 46.52
N GLN A 91 -26.29 51.90 46.05
CA GLN A 91 -25.88 51.88 44.65
C GLN A 91 -25.94 50.43 44.14
N PRO A 92 -26.63 50.15 43.01
CA PRO A 92 -26.66 48.82 42.43
C PRO A 92 -25.22 48.34 42.21
N PRO A 93 -24.89 47.09 42.54
CA PRO A 93 -23.59 46.54 42.21
C PRO A 93 -23.35 46.70 40.70
N PRO A 94 -22.11 47.01 40.28
CA PRO A 94 -21.80 47.18 38.87
C PRO A 94 -22.24 45.94 38.08
N PRO A 95 -22.79 46.12 36.86
CA PRO A 95 -23.27 45.01 36.06
C PRO A 95 -22.13 44.02 35.82
N VAL A 96 -22.36 42.75 36.19
CA VAL A 96 -21.40 41.68 35.95
C VAL A 96 -21.30 41.47 34.44
N VAL A 97 -20.16 41.83 33.85
CA VAL A 97 -19.89 41.62 32.42
C VAL A 97 -19.59 40.13 32.23
N ILE A 98 -20.53 39.41 31.61
CA ILE A 98 -20.33 38.00 31.25
C ILE A 98 -19.56 37.96 29.92
N PRO A 99 -18.41 37.26 29.84
CA PRO A 99 -17.67 37.12 28.58
C PRO A 99 -18.54 36.47 27.50
N ALA A 100 -18.34 36.90 26.25
CA ALA A 100 -18.97 36.24 25.10
C ALA A 100 -18.33 34.86 24.85
N PRO A 101 -19.11 33.87 24.37
CA PRO A 101 -18.57 32.56 24.03
C PRO A 101 -17.59 32.65 22.85
N VAL A 102 -16.56 31.80 22.88
CA VAL A 102 -15.54 31.69 21.83
C VAL A 102 -15.81 30.45 21.00
N GLN A 103 -15.98 30.62 19.69
CA GLN A 103 -16.08 29.51 18.73
C GLN A 103 -14.87 29.48 17.81
N LYS A 104 -14.35 28.28 17.55
CA LYS A 104 -13.24 28.05 16.61
C LYS A 104 -13.56 26.84 15.74
N SER A 105 -12.94 26.80 14.56
CA SER A 105 -13.04 25.67 13.66
C SER A 105 -11.71 25.44 12.94
N GLY A 106 -11.45 24.21 12.53
CA GLY A 106 -10.23 23.88 11.80
C GLY A 106 -10.28 22.52 11.12
N LYS A 107 -9.16 22.16 10.49
CA LYS A 107 -8.95 20.83 9.90
C LYS A 107 -8.18 19.95 10.87
N CYS A 108 -8.54 18.68 10.94
CA CYS A 108 -7.73 17.70 11.65
C CYS A 108 -6.43 17.42 10.85
N ALA A 109 -5.34 17.17 11.55
CA ALA A 109 -4.09 16.72 10.96
C ALA A 109 -4.26 15.33 10.33
N SER A 110 -3.66 15.12 9.16
CA SER A 110 -3.76 13.87 8.38
C SER A 110 -3.29 12.63 9.15
N ASN A 111 -2.39 12.79 10.11
CA ASN A 111 -1.86 11.72 10.96
C ASN A 111 -2.66 11.52 12.27
N SER A 112 -3.89 12.06 12.35
CA SER A 112 -4.73 12.02 13.56
C SER A 112 -4.09 12.66 14.80
N SER A 113 -3.08 13.53 14.67
CA SER A 113 -2.39 14.13 15.84
C SER A 113 -3.16 15.25 16.53
N THR A 114 -4.21 15.79 15.90
CA THR A 114 -5.00 16.91 16.46
C THR A 114 -5.77 16.48 17.71
N GLN A 115 -5.30 16.93 18.87
CA GLN A 115 -6.02 16.86 20.14
C GLN A 115 -7.01 18.03 20.23
N LEU A 116 -8.28 17.77 20.55
CA LEU A 116 -9.31 18.81 20.67
C LEU A 116 -9.66 19.09 22.13
N LEU A 117 -9.85 18.03 22.92
CA LEU A 117 -10.07 18.05 24.37
C LEU A 117 -9.33 16.87 24.99
N SER A 118 -9.22 16.78 26.31
CA SER A 118 -8.51 15.66 26.95
C SER A 118 -9.09 14.27 26.60
N CYS A 119 -10.41 14.17 26.37
CA CYS A 119 -11.10 12.94 25.94
C CYS A 119 -11.35 12.85 24.43
N LEU A 120 -11.14 13.92 23.66
CA LEU A 120 -11.47 13.96 22.24
C LEU A 120 -10.25 14.28 21.38
N LYS A 121 -9.91 13.33 20.52
CA LYS A 121 -8.86 13.45 19.50
C LYS A 121 -9.47 13.21 18.12
N CYS A 122 -9.08 14.00 17.13
CA CYS A 122 -9.47 13.76 15.75
C CYS A 122 -8.93 12.40 15.27
N GLN A 123 -9.79 11.39 15.17
CA GLN A 123 -9.43 10.13 14.51
C GLN A 123 -9.74 10.25 13.02
N VAL A 124 -8.70 10.43 12.21
CA VAL A 124 -8.79 10.47 10.75
C VAL A 124 -8.68 9.04 10.22
N PRO A 125 -9.72 8.50 9.56
CA PRO A 125 -9.63 7.21 8.91
C PRO A 125 -8.51 7.22 7.86
N MET A 126 -7.66 6.20 7.84
CA MET A 126 -6.51 6.10 6.94
C MET A 126 -6.74 4.98 5.91
N ASN A 127 -6.40 5.24 4.65
CA ASN A 127 -6.27 4.21 3.64
C ASN A 127 -5.01 3.38 3.94
N PRO A 128 -5.10 2.04 3.89
CA PRO A 128 -3.91 1.21 3.97
C PRO A 128 -2.96 1.60 2.82
N PRO A 129 -1.63 1.54 3.04
CA PRO A 129 -0.69 1.79 1.97
C PRO A 129 -0.91 0.77 0.85
N PRO A 130 -0.77 1.18 -0.43
CA PRO A 130 -0.89 0.25 -1.54
C PRO A 130 0.12 -0.90 -1.38
N PRO A 131 -0.20 -2.12 -1.84
CA PRO A 131 0.79 -3.18 -1.93
C PRO A 131 1.86 -2.85 -3.00
N PRO A 132 3.00 -3.57 -3.03
CA PRO A 132 3.91 -3.50 -4.16
C PRO A 132 3.17 -3.79 -5.47
N GLN A 133 3.50 -3.05 -6.53
CA GLN A 133 2.95 -3.31 -7.86
C GLN A 133 3.73 -4.43 -8.54
N PHE A 134 3.03 -5.50 -8.88
CA PHE A 134 3.57 -6.65 -9.59
C PHE A 134 3.14 -6.65 -11.05
N SER A 135 3.97 -7.21 -11.92
CA SER A 135 3.50 -7.64 -13.25
C SER A 135 2.53 -8.82 -13.10
N GLU A 136 1.70 -9.10 -14.11
CA GLU A 136 0.85 -10.30 -14.09
C GLU A 136 1.67 -11.58 -13.96
N LYS A 137 2.82 -11.65 -14.64
CA LYS A 137 3.80 -12.73 -14.52
C LYS A 137 4.38 -12.81 -13.11
N GLY A 138 4.77 -11.68 -12.53
CA GLY A 138 5.30 -11.62 -11.16
C GLY A 138 4.28 -12.07 -10.12
N GLN A 139 3.03 -11.63 -10.26
CA GLN A 139 1.92 -12.05 -9.42
C GLN A 139 1.64 -13.55 -9.58
N ALA A 140 1.65 -14.07 -10.81
CA ALA A 140 1.48 -15.48 -11.08
C ALA A 140 2.58 -16.34 -10.43
N LEU A 141 3.83 -15.89 -10.47
CA LEU A 141 4.93 -16.56 -9.79
C LEU A 141 4.70 -16.60 -8.28
N ILE A 142 4.35 -15.47 -7.66
CA ILE A 142 4.08 -15.40 -6.21
C ILE A 142 2.94 -16.36 -5.83
N ASP A 143 1.84 -16.36 -6.57
CA ASP A 143 0.69 -17.22 -6.29
C ASP A 143 1.05 -18.70 -6.39
N VAL A 144 1.73 -19.09 -7.47
CA VAL A 144 2.17 -20.47 -7.70
C VAL A 144 3.16 -20.91 -6.65
N MET A 145 4.10 -20.05 -6.25
CA MET A 145 5.09 -20.39 -5.22
C MET A 145 4.48 -20.43 -3.81
N ALA A 146 3.49 -19.60 -3.49
CA ALA A 146 2.77 -19.68 -2.22
C ALA A 146 2.12 -21.06 -2.02
N ILE A 147 1.56 -21.62 -3.09
CA ILE A 147 1.03 -22.99 -3.09
C ILE A 147 2.20 -23.99 -3.11
N GLY A 148 3.13 -23.85 -4.06
CA GLY A 148 4.23 -24.77 -4.30
C GLY A 148 5.11 -25.02 -3.08
N CYS A 149 5.46 -23.97 -2.35
CA CYS A 149 6.26 -24.06 -1.13
C CYS A 149 5.53 -24.80 0.01
N SER A 150 4.19 -24.81 0.02
CA SER A 150 3.40 -25.51 1.04
C SER A 150 3.29 -27.03 0.79
N ILE A 151 3.68 -27.50 -0.40
CA ILE A 151 3.55 -28.90 -0.78
C ILE A 151 4.68 -29.71 -0.14
N PRO A 152 4.37 -30.77 0.64
CA PRO A 152 5.39 -31.61 1.24
C PRO A 152 6.34 -32.21 0.19
N ASN A 153 7.64 -32.05 0.42
CA ASN A 153 8.69 -32.58 -0.45
C ASN A 153 9.78 -33.24 0.40
N LYS A 154 10.20 -34.46 0.02
CA LYS A 154 11.24 -35.22 0.73
C LYS A 154 12.61 -34.55 0.71
N SER A 155 12.85 -33.67 -0.26
CA SER A 155 14.07 -32.88 -0.38
C SER A 155 14.06 -31.60 0.46
N ALA A 156 12.94 -31.29 1.15
CA ALA A 156 12.88 -30.12 2.02
C ALA A 156 13.83 -30.26 3.22
N PRO A 157 14.49 -29.17 3.66
CA PRO A 157 15.33 -29.19 4.85
C PRO A 157 14.57 -29.68 6.10
N LYS A 158 15.29 -30.30 7.05
CA LYS A 158 14.67 -30.74 8.31
C LYS A 158 14.10 -29.54 9.07
N GLY A 159 12.84 -29.63 9.48
CA GLY A 159 12.15 -28.54 10.19
C GLY A 159 11.68 -27.41 9.29
N TYR A 160 11.63 -27.63 7.98
CA TYR A 160 11.15 -26.65 7.01
C TYR A 160 9.72 -26.17 7.33
N VAL A 161 9.55 -24.85 7.34
CA VAL A 161 8.26 -24.17 7.43
C VAL A 161 8.07 -23.36 6.16
N ALA A 162 6.95 -23.57 5.47
CA ALA A 162 6.65 -22.87 4.24
C ALA A 162 6.48 -21.36 4.47
N PRO A 163 7.04 -20.49 3.61
CA PRO A 163 6.82 -19.07 3.70
C PRO A 163 5.35 -18.73 3.44
N THR A 164 4.81 -17.75 4.17
CA THR A 164 3.48 -17.22 3.88
C THR A 164 3.48 -16.41 2.59
N LYS A 165 2.29 -16.16 2.02
CA LYS A 165 2.17 -15.31 0.82
C LYS A 165 2.74 -13.90 1.07
N GLU A 166 2.54 -13.35 2.26
CA GLU A 166 3.05 -12.03 2.66
C GLU A 166 4.59 -12.04 2.74
N GLN A 167 5.18 -13.12 3.25
CA GLN A 167 6.64 -13.28 3.25
C GLN A 167 7.18 -13.38 1.82
N LEU A 168 6.47 -14.05 0.91
CA LEU A 168 6.84 -14.09 -0.50
C LEU A 168 6.73 -12.72 -1.18
N ILE A 169 5.63 -11.99 -0.93
CA ILE A 169 5.43 -10.62 -1.43
C ILE A 169 6.57 -9.71 -0.96
N ALA A 170 7.00 -9.82 0.30
CA ALA A 170 8.11 -9.03 0.83
C ALA A 170 9.44 -9.40 0.13
N ARG A 171 9.74 -10.69 0.00
CA ARG A 171 10.96 -11.21 -0.64
C ARG A 171 11.04 -10.90 -2.13
N LEU A 172 9.90 -10.85 -2.81
CA LEU A 172 9.78 -10.69 -4.26
C LEU A 172 9.21 -9.33 -4.65
N SER A 173 9.37 -8.34 -3.77
CA SER A 173 8.68 -7.04 -3.84
C SER A 173 9.01 -6.18 -5.08
N LYS A 174 9.99 -6.57 -5.90
CA LYS A 174 10.37 -5.92 -7.16
C LYS A 174 10.08 -6.75 -8.41
N LEU A 175 9.20 -7.75 -8.35
CA LEU A 175 8.62 -8.40 -9.55
C LEU A 175 7.61 -7.47 -10.27
N SER A 176 8.00 -6.22 -10.53
CA SER A 176 7.17 -5.19 -11.17
C SER A 176 7.31 -5.24 -12.69
N PRO A 177 6.41 -4.57 -13.45
CA PRO A 177 6.52 -4.49 -14.90
C PRO A 177 7.86 -3.91 -15.41
N GLN A 178 8.56 -3.13 -14.58
CA GLN A 178 9.87 -2.56 -14.92
C GLN A 178 11.00 -3.59 -14.88
N PHE A 179 11.01 -4.47 -13.87
CA PHE A 179 12.11 -5.41 -13.65
C PHE A 179 11.79 -6.85 -14.08
N TYR A 180 10.51 -7.19 -14.16
CA TYR A 180 10.03 -8.50 -14.59
C TYR A 180 8.78 -8.33 -15.45
N PRO A 181 8.93 -7.86 -16.70
CA PRO A 181 7.81 -7.46 -17.54
C PRO A 181 6.91 -8.63 -17.92
N ASP A 182 5.66 -8.27 -18.22
CA ASP A 182 4.69 -9.24 -18.72
C ASP A 182 5.06 -9.77 -20.10
N SER A 183 4.61 -10.99 -20.36
CA SER A 183 4.75 -11.61 -21.66
C SER A 183 3.53 -12.45 -21.99
N GLN A 184 3.15 -12.47 -23.26
CA GLN A 184 2.10 -13.36 -23.74
C GLN A 184 2.45 -14.83 -23.46
N MET A 185 1.50 -15.54 -22.86
CA MET A 185 1.57 -16.98 -22.63
C MET A 185 1.13 -17.75 -23.87
N SER A 186 1.83 -18.85 -24.19
CA SER A 186 1.30 -19.90 -25.07
C SER A 186 0.15 -20.65 -24.39
N ASP A 187 -0.65 -21.41 -25.14
CA ASP A 187 -1.79 -22.14 -24.55
C ASP A 187 -1.35 -23.23 -23.57
N ALA A 188 -0.20 -23.86 -23.83
CA ALA A 188 0.42 -24.78 -22.89
C ALA A 188 0.80 -24.07 -21.57
N GLN A 189 1.39 -22.87 -21.66
CA GLN A 189 1.72 -22.04 -20.50
C GLN A 189 0.46 -21.64 -19.73
N LYS A 190 -0.58 -21.14 -20.40
CA LYS A 190 -1.85 -20.79 -19.75
C LYS A 190 -2.44 -21.99 -18.99
N SER A 191 -2.50 -23.15 -19.65
CA SER A 191 -3.03 -24.39 -19.06
C SER A 191 -2.24 -24.81 -17.82
N VAL A 192 -0.90 -24.82 -17.90
CA VAL A 192 -0.05 -25.19 -16.77
C VAL A 192 -0.14 -24.20 -15.62
N ILE A 193 -0.09 -22.89 -15.88
CA ILE A 193 -0.17 -21.86 -14.83
C ILE A 193 -1.56 -21.85 -14.16
N ALA A 194 -2.64 -22.01 -14.94
CA ALA A 194 -3.98 -22.14 -14.39
C ALA A 194 -4.14 -23.44 -13.55
N GLY A 195 -3.59 -24.55 -14.03
CA GLY A 195 -3.59 -25.82 -13.29
C GLY A 195 -2.78 -25.73 -11.99
N LEU A 196 -1.61 -25.08 -12.00
CA LEU A 196 -0.81 -24.91 -10.79
C LEU A 196 -1.52 -24.09 -9.70
N ARG A 197 -2.48 -23.24 -10.08
CA ARG A 197 -3.32 -22.49 -9.14
C ARG A 197 -4.49 -23.29 -8.57
N ASN A 198 -4.98 -24.31 -9.30
CA ASN A 198 -6.29 -24.91 -9.00
C ASN A 198 -6.31 -26.45 -8.91
N ASP A 199 -5.28 -27.15 -9.40
CA ASP A 199 -5.24 -28.62 -9.46
C ASP A 199 -4.19 -29.20 -8.49
N PRO A 200 -4.64 -29.79 -7.36
CA PRO A 200 -3.76 -30.45 -6.40
C PRO A 200 -2.93 -31.60 -6.97
N ASN A 201 -3.36 -32.25 -8.05
CA ASN A 201 -2.60 -33.32 -8.69
C ASN A 201 -1.42 -32.75 -9.47
N LEU A 202 -1.64 -31.73 -10.30
CA LEU A 202 -0.56 -31.05 -11.00
C LEU A 202 0.42 -30.36 -10.03
N GLN A 203 -0.10 -29.74 -8.98
CA GLN A 203 0.68 -29.16 -7.90
C GLN A 203 1.62 -30.18 -7.26
N ARG A 204 1.09 -31.33 -6.78
CA ARG A 204 1.93 -32.41 -6.21
C ARG A 204 2.92 -32.94 -7.22
N LYS A 205 2.49 -33.12 -8.48
CA LYS A 205 3.35 -33.59 -9.56
C LYS A 205 4.56 -32.68 -9.76
N MET A 206 4.36 -31.37 -9.78
CA MET A 206 5.42 -30.39 -10.00
C MET A 206 6.32 -30.17 -8.78
N PHE A 207 5.75 -30.10 -7.57
CA PHE A 207 6.47 -29.64 -6.38
C PHE A 207 6.92 -30.75 -5.40
N ALA A 208 6.33 -31.96 -5.44
CA ALA A 208 6.57 -32.98 -4.41
C ALA A 208 7.80 -33.90 -4.63
N GLY A 209 8.60 -33.72 -5.70
CA GLY A 209 9.93 -34.37 -5.75
C GLY A 209 10.54 -34.69 -7.10
N ARG A 210 9.79 -34.69 -8.22
CA ARG A 210 10.38 -34.76 -9.57
C ARG A 210 10.16 -33.42 -10.24
N TRP A 211 11.18 -32.57 -10.14
CA TRP A 211 11.13 -31.17 -10.52
C TRP A 211 11.11 -30.94 -12.04
N TYR A 212 11.60 -31.91 -12.81
CA TYR A 212 11.51 -31.93 -14.27
C TYR A 212 10.50 -33.00 -14.72
N GLN A 213 9.39 -32.56 -15.33
CA GLN A 213 8.33 -33.41 -15.86
C GLN A 213 7.73 -32.78 -17.12
N PRO A 214 8.35 -33.01 -18.29
CA PRO A 214 7.78 -32.59 -19.56
C PRO A 214 6.39 -33.20 -19.78
N PRO A 215 5.47 -32.48 -20.45
CA PRO A 215 5.63 -31.13 -21.00
C PRO A 215 5.41 -30.00 -19.97
N TYR A 216 5.01 -30.33 -18.74
CA TYR A 216 4.58 -29.35 -17.72
C TYR A 216 5.73 -28.47 -17.23
N SER A 217 6.92 -29.06 -17.01
CA SER A 217 8.11 -28.32 -16.64
C SER A 217 8.54 -27.35 -17.73
N ASP A 218 8.45 -27.74 -19.02
CA ASP A 218 8.87 -26.90 -20.14
C ASP A 218 7.99 -25.63 -20.23
N ALA A 219 6.66 -25.79 -20.11
CA ALA A 219 5.75 -24.65 -20.10
C ALA A 219 6.00 -23.71 -18.91
N PHE A 220 6.22 -24.27 -17.72
CA PHE A 220 6.54 -23.49 -16.53
C PHE A 220 7.88 -22.74 -16.68
N GLU A 221 8.93 -23.45 -17.09
CA GLU A 221 10.29 -22.95 -17.27
C GLU A 221 10.36 -21.84 -18.31
N THR A 222 9.71 -22.06 -19.46
CA THR A 222 9.75 -21.09 -20.55
C THR A 222 8.97 -19.81 -20.25
N TYR A 223 7.94 -19.89 -19.39
CA TYR A 223 7.18 -18.72 -18.98
C TYR A 223 7.90 -17.88 -17.92
N PHE A 224 8.39 -18.53 -16.86
CA PHE A 224 9.04 -17.83 -15.75
C PHE A 224 10.54 -17.59 -15.94
N GLY A 225 11.20 -18.31 -16.85
CA GLY A 225 12.65 -18.26 -17.02
C GLY A 225 13.45 -18.97 -15.93
N ALA A 226 12.81 -19.90 -15.20
CA ALA A 226 13.44 -20.66 -14.13
C ALA A 226 12.80 -22.02 -13.96
N SER A 227 13.59 -23.01 -13.55
CA SER A 227 13.08 -24.34 -13.23
C SER A 227 12.31 -24.35 -11.92
N VAL A 228 11.37 -25.28 -11.78
CA VAL A 228 10.65 -25.50 -10.51
C VAL A 228 11.64 -25.77 -9.39
N ALA A 229 12.65 -26.58 -9.69
CA ALA A 229 13.75 -26.92 -8.81
C ALA A 229 14.43 -25.70 -8.19
N GLU A 230 14.88 -24.81 -9.08
CA GLU A 230 15.57 -23.60 -8.71
C GLU A 230 14.66 -22.68 -7.90
N LEU A 231 13.43 -22.45 -8.33
CA LEU A 231 12.51 -21.59 -7.60
C LEU A 231 12.17 -22.14 -6.22
N VAL A 232 11.99 -23.46 -6.08
CA VAL A 232 11.78 -24.07 -4.76
C VAL A 232 12.98 -23.85 -3.86
N TYR A 233 14.19 -24.12 -4.36
CA TYR A 233 15.40 -23.91 -3.56
C TYR A 233 15.58 -22.44 -3.16
N GLN A 234 15.37 -21.52 -4.11
CA GLN A 234 15.66 -20.10 -3.95
C GLN A 234 14.54 -19.34 -3.21
N ILE A 235 13.28 -19.73 -3.36
CA ILE A 235 12.14 -18.99 -2.81
C ILE A 235 11.58 -19.69 -1.57
N CYS A 236 11.49 -21.03 -1.61
CA CYS A 236 10.91 -21.82 -0.53
C CYS A 236 11.93 -22.09 0.57
N TYR A 237 13.12 -22.61 0.23
CA TYR A 237 14.08 -23.15 1.20
C TYR A 237 15.15 -22.17 1.68
N GLN A 238 15.26 -20.98 1.07
CA GLN A 238 16.35 -20.07 1.38
C GLN A 238 16.41 -19.67 2.87
N SER A 239 17.63 -19.79 3.40
CA SER A 239 18.07 -19.23 4.68
C SER A 239 17.91 -17.70 4.68
N PRO A 240 17.59 -17.05 5.82
CA PRO A 240 17.50 -15.58 5.93
C PRO A 240 18.73 -14.80 5.41
N ASP A 241 19.90 -15.45 5.30
CA ASP A 241 21.15 -14.85 4.78
C ASP A 241 21.45 -15.20 3.31
N ALA A 242 20.60 -15.98 2.65
CA ALA A 242 20.81 -16.40 1.28
C ALA A 242 20.49 -15.26 0.32
N ASN A 243 21.48 -14.41 0.05
CA ASN A 243 21.47 -13.64 -1.18
C ASN A 243 21.14 -14.60 -2.34
N PHE A 244 20.26 -14.20 -3.25
CA PHE A 244 20.12 -14.85 -4.55
C PHE A 244 21.45 -14.70 -5.28
N SER A 245 22.38 -15.59 -4.97
CA SER A 245 23.64 -15.78 -5.65
C SER A 245 23.41 -17.00 -6.53
N PRO A 246 23.01 -16.80 -7.79
CA PRO A 246 22.98 -17.89 -8.74
C PRO A 246 24.44 -18.28 -8.96
N TYR A 247 24.93 -19.19 -8.13
CA TYR A 247 26.26 -19.75 -8.28
C TYR A 247 26.38 -20.49 -9.63
N ASP A 248 25.25 -20.84 -10.26
CA ASP A 248 25.19 -21.22 -11.66
C ASP A 248 24.26 -20.29 -12.45
N GLY A 249 24.86 -19.36 -13.18
CA GLY A 249 24.20 -18.55 -14.20
C GLY A 249 23.76 -19.34 -15.43
N SER A 250 23.73 -20.68 -15.34
CA SER A 250 23.46 -21.59 -16.44
C SER A 250 22.13 -21.28 -17.11
N PRO A 251 22.12 -21.20 -18.45
CA PRO A 251 20.89 -21.09 -19.20
C PRO A 251 19.98 -22.30 -18.94
N ILE A 252 18.68 -22.09 -19.06
CA ILE A 252 17.74 -23.21 -19.20
C ILE A 252 17.76 -23.68 -20.66
N HIS A 253 17.72 -24.99 -20.83
CA HIS A 253 17.86 -25.65 -22.14
C HIS A 253 16.73 -26.64 -22.37
N SER A 254 16.30 -26.76 -23.63
CA SER A 254 15.37 -27.83 -23.98
C SER A 254 16.05 -29.20 -23.91
N LEU A 255 15.27 -30.25 -23.63
CA LEU A 255 15.77 -31.61 -23.63
C LEU A 255 16.42 -31.99 -24.97
N ASP A 256 15.84 -31.53 -26.09
CA ASP A 256 16.36 -31.81 -27.43
C ASP A 256 17.74 -31.17 -27.65
N TYR A 257 17.93 -29.94 -27.18
CA TYR A 257 19.22 -29.26 -27.23
C TYR A 257 20.27 -29.99 -26.38
N MET A 258 19.91 -30.35 -25.14
CA MET A 258 20.82 -31.09 -24.26
C MET A 258 21.19 -32.46 -24.82
N ASN A 259 20.23 -33.19 -25.39
CA ASN A 259 20.48 -34.47 -26.05
C ASN A 259 21.42 -34.30 -27.25
N CYS A 260 21.22 -33.26 -28.07
CA CYS A 260 22.10 -32.97 -29.20
C CYS A 260 23.54 -32.70 -28.74
N ILE A 261 23.74 -31.85 -27.72
CA ILE A 261 25.08 -31.58 -27.19
C ILE A 261 25.74 -32.85 -26.65
N ASN A 262 24.97 -33.67 -25.92
CA ASN A 262 25.49 -34.90 -25.33
C ASN A 262 25.90 -35.95 -26.36
N THR A 263 25.41 -35.87 -27.60
CA THR A 263 25.90 -36.70 -28.71
C THR A 263 27.21 -36.20 -29.33
N GLY A 264 27.77 -35.08 -28.86
CA GLY A 264 28.97 -34.46 -29.42
C GLY A 264 28.72 -33.69 -30.72
N SER A 265 27.45 -33.35 -31.01
CA SER A 265 27.11 -32.56 -32.20
C SER A 265 27.45 -31.08 -31.98
N ASN A 266 28.06 -30.46 -32.99
CA ASN A 266 28.35 -29.01 -32.98
C ASN A 266 27.20 -28.18 -33.59
N ASN A 267 26.16 -28.82 -34.13
CA ASN A 267 25.07 -28.16 -34.86
C ASN A 267 23.75 -28.18 -34.06
N CYS A 268 23.82 -27.90 -32.76
CA CYS A 268 22.65 -27.91 -31.88
C CYS A 268 21.97 -26.54 -31.88
N ALA A 269 20.73 -26.48 -32.35
CA ALA A 269 19.89 -25.29 -32.28
C ALA A 269 18.94 -25.39 -31.09
N GLU A 270 18.89 -24.33 -30.28
CA GLU A 270 17.96 -24.24 -29.15
C GLU A 270 16.58 -23.78 -29.64
N LYS A 271 15.53 -24.25 -28.96
CA LYS A 271 14.15 -23.82 -29.25
C LYS A 271 13.98 -22.33 -28.92
N ALA A 272 13.29 -21.60 -29.79
CA ALA A 272 13.06 -20.16 -29.64
C ALA A 272 12.46 -19.78 -28.27
N ASP A 273 11.55 -20.61 -27.74
CA ASP A 273 10.94 -20.39 -26.42
C ASP A 273 11.97 -20.45 -25.29
N TYR A 274 12.98 -21.33 -25.36
CA TYR A 274 14.05 -21.41 -24.36
C TYR A 274 15.06 -20.27 -24.50
N VAL A 275 15.34 -19.83 -25.73
CA VAL A 275 16.14 -18.61 -25.96
C VAL A 275 15.46 -17.40 -25.31
N LYS A 276 14.15 -17.25 -25.53
CA LYS A 276 13.34 -16.18 -24.92
C LYS A 276 13.26 -16.30 -23.40
N ALA A 277 13.11 -17.51 -22.88
CA ALA A 277 13.02 -17.77 -21.44
C ALA A 277 14.30 -17.41 -20.68
N ASN A 278 15.46 -17.52 -21.33
CA ASN A 278 16.73 -17.05 -20.76
C ASN A 278 16.80 -15.51 -20.64
N LEU A 279 16.01 -14.75 -21.40
CA LEU A 279 15.81 -13.31 -21.13
C LEU A 279 14.97 -13.11 -19.87
N TYR A 280 13.87 -13.85 -19.72
CA TYR A 280 13.04 -13.81 -18.51
C TYR A 280 13.82 -14.21 -17.25
N ARG A 281 14.74 -15.16 -17.38
CA ARG A 281 15.69 -15.56 -16.33
C ARG A 281 16.51 -14.38 -15.82
N LYS A 282 17.02 -13.55 -16.74
CA LYS A 282 17.81 -12.36 -16.40
C LYS A 282 16.95 -11.32 -15.69
N ASP A 283 15.72 -11.11 -16.16
CA ASP A 283 14.77 -10.17 -15.55
C ASP A 283 14.35 -10.63 -14.15
N LEU A 284 14.05 -11.92 -13.97
CA LEU A 284 13.74 -12.52 -12.68
C LEU A 284 14.91 -12.37 -11.69
N ARG A 285 16.15 -12.62 -12.15
CA ARG A 285 17.34 -12.42 -11.32
C ARG A 285 17.51 -10.96 -10.90
N ASN A 286 17.34 -10.03 -11.83
CA ASN A 286 17.49 -8.60 -11.57
C ASN A 286 16.42 -8.12 -10.57
N SER A 287 15.17 -8.52 -10.75
CA SER A 287 14.07 -8.19 -9.84
C SER A 287 14.26 -8.80 -8.44
N MET A 288 14.72 -10.04 -8.32
CA MET A 288 15.04 -10.63 -7.01
C MET A 288 16.20 -9.89 -6.33
N LYS A 289 17.26 -9.55 -7.07
CA LYS A 289 18.38 -8.75 -6.55
C LYS A 289 17.92 -7.37 -6.07
N GLU A 290 17.07 -6.69 -6.83
CA GLU A 290 16.50 -5.40 -6.42
C GLU A 290 15.56 -5.55 -5.22
N SER A 291 14.84 -6.66 -5.07
CA SER A 291 14.01 -6.93 -3.90
C SER A 291 14.84 -7.05 -2.62
N ILE A 292 16.06 -7.58 -2.73
CA ILE A 292 17.03 -7.67 -1.62
C ILE A 292 17.67 -6.31 -1.33
N LEU A 293 18.18 -5.64 -2.37
CA LEU A 293 18.94 -4.39 -2.22
C LEU A 293 18.07 -3.19 -1.85
N ARG A 294 16.82 -3.19 -2.32
CA ARG A 294 15.88 -2.07 -2.18
C ARG A 294 14.48 -2.62 -1.90
N PRO A 295 14.27 -3.28 -0.75
CA PRO A 295 12.98 -3.88 -0.43
C PRO A 295 11.88 -2.83 -0.47
N TYR A 296 10.66 -3.27 -0.79
CA TYR A 296 9.50 -2.39 -0.76
C TYR A 296 9.29 -1.83 0.65
N VAL A 297 9.33 -0.50 0.74
CA VAL A 297 8.91 0.25 1.91
C VAL A 297 7.53 0.81 1.58
N PRO A 298 6.46 0.37 2.28
CA PRO A 298 5.13 0.92 2.08
C PRO A 298 5.18 2.44 2.25
N PRO A 299 4.58 3.23 1.34
CA PRO A 299 4.49 4.66 1.55
C PRO A 299 3.66 4.94 2.82
N PRO A 300 3.77 6.14 3.42
CA PRO A 300 2.92 6.52 4.53
C PRO A 300 1.44 6.34 4.17
N ALA A 301 0.66 5.81 5.10
CA ALA A 301 -0.79 5.72 4.96
C ALA A 301 -1.36 7.13 4.68
N THR A 302 -2.36 7.21 3.82
CA THR A 302 -2.99 8.48 3.43
C THR A 302 -4.38 8.60 4.06
N PRO A 303 -4.86 9.80 4.39
CA PRO A 303 -6.22 9.98 4.89
C PRO A 303 -7.26 9.47 3.90
N ALA A 304 -8.15 8.59 4.36
CA ALA A 304 -9.31 8.12 3.58
C ALA A 304 -10.42 9.17 3.49
N LYS A 305 -10.48 10.08 4.48
CA LYS A 305 -11.49 11.13 4.58
C LYS A 305 -10.87 12.44 5.05
N LYS A 306 -11.54 13.55 4.73
CA LYS A 306 -11.17 14.87 5.26
C LYS A 306 -11.95 15.09 6.54
N CYS A 307 -11.26 15.36 7.64
CA CYS A 307 -11.89 15.61 8.92
C CYS A 307 -11.75 17.07 9.31
N ASN A 308 -12.87 17.67 9.73
CA ASN A 308 -12.92 19.03 10.25
C ASN A 308 -13.40 18.99 11.70
N TRP A 309 -12.97 19.96 12.49
CA TRP A 309 -13.37 20.11 13.88
C TRP A 309 -13.91 21.50 14.15
N GLU A 310 -14.76 21.59 15.16
CA GLU A 310 -15.29 22.82 15.72
C GLU A 310 -15.17 22.77 17.25
N SER A 311 -15.06 23.93 17.89
CA SER A 311 -14.99 24.04 19.35
C SER A 311 -15.79 25.23 19.86
N PHE A 312 -16.28 25.11 21.08
CA PHE A 312 -17.00 26.13 21.82
C PHE A 312 -16.43 26.24 23.23
N GLU A 313 -16.18 27.45 23.71
CA GLU A 313 -15.76 27.73 25.08
C GLU A 313 -16.56 28.92 25.61
N GLY A 314 -17.29 28.73 26.71
CA GLY A 314 -18.20 29.74 27.25
C GLY A 314 -19.13 29.19 28.32
N ASN A 315 -20.06 30.00 28.81
CA ASN A 315 -21.08 29.51 29.73
C ASN A 315 -22.13 28.69 28.97
N TYR A 316 -22.60 27.57 29.55
CA TYR A 316 -23.55 26.67 28.90
C TYR A 316 -24.84 27.40 28.49
N ASP A 317 -25.34 28.28 29.37
CA ASP A 317 -26.56 29.08 29.18
C ASP A 317 -26.44 30.12 28.04
N GLN A 318 -25.26 30.27 27.42
CA GLN A 318 -25.03 31.17 26.28
C GLN A 318 -25.11 30.46 24.92
N GLY A 319 -25.91 29.39 24.81
CA GLY A 319 -26.18 28.67 23.56
C GLY A 319 -25.30 27.46 23.31
N ALA A 320 -24.68 26.88 24.35
CA ALA A 320 -23.92 25.64 24.22
C ALA A 320 -24.82 24.44 23.85
N ASP A 321 -26.05 24.44 24.34
CA ASP A 321 -27.09 23.45 24.04
C ASP A 321 -27.43 23.42 22.54
N GLU A 322 -27.61 24.58 21.91
CA GLU A 322 -27.88 24.71 20.47
C GLU A 322 -26.71 24.19 19.63
N VAL A 323 -25.48 24.56 20.01
CA VAL A 323 -24.25 24.11 19.33
C VAL A 323 -24.10 22.60 19.44
N LEU A 324 -24.32 22.05 20.64
CA LEU A 324 -24.25 20.62 20.92
C LEU A 324 -25.31 19.85 20.13
N ALA A 325 -26.56 20.33 20.13
CA ALA A 325 -27.66 19.72 19.37
C ALA A 325 -27.33 19.65 17.88
N ARG A 326 -26.85 20.76 17.30
CA ARG A 326 -26.45 20.85 15.89
C ARG A 326 -25.34 19.85 15.56
N TRP A 327 -24.31 19.72 16.40
CA TRP A 327 -23.22 18.77 16.18
C TRP A 327 -23.68 17.32 16.24
N LEU A 328 -24.49 16.96 17.23
CA LEU A 328 -25.03 15.61 17.37
C LEU A 328 -25.91 15.22 16.16
N VAL A 329 -26.82 16.10 15.73
CA VAL A 329 -27.67 15.87 14.55
C VAL A 329 -26.85 15.79 13.26
N SER A 330 -25.78 16.57 13.16
CA SER A 330 -24.88 16.55 12.00
C SER A 330 -23.92 15.34 11.97
N GLY A 331 -23.96 14.48 12.99
CA GLY A 331 -23.15 13.26 13.09
C GLY A 331 -21.69 13.53 13.51
N PHE A 332 -21.42 14.65 14.17
CA PHE A 332 -20.10 14.88 14.77
C PHE A 332 -19.89 13.93 15.96
N LYS A 333 -18.65 13.53 16.18
CA LYS A 333 -18.21 13.00 17.48
C LYS A 333 -17.92 14.17 18.40
N VAL A 334 -18.58 14.22 19.55
CA VAL A 334 -18.54 15.37 20.46
C VAL A 334 -17.92 14.97 21.80
N GLY A 335 -17.11 15.86 22.36
CA GLY A 335 -16.60 15.79 23.72
C GLY A 335 -16.87 17.09 24.45
N MET A 336 -17.04 17.03 25.77
CA MET A 336 -17.35 18.17 26.62
C MET A 336 -16.61 18.08 27.96
N GLU A 337 -16.03 19.19 28.38
CA GLU A 337 -15.42 19.42 29.70
C GLU A 337 -16.25 20.44 30.47
N ILE A 338 -16.75 20.06 31.65
CA ILE A 338 -17.60 20.92 32.48
C ILE A 338 -16.76 21.43 33.65
N GLY A 339 -16.54 22.75 33.73
CA GLY A 339 -15.69 23.36 34.76
C GLY A 339 -16.19 23.10 36.18
N SER A 340 -17.50 23.14 36.41
CA SER A 340 -18.14 22.91 37.70
C SER A 340 -18.02 21.47 38.23
N LEU A 341 -17.72 20.50 37.35
CA LEU A 341 -17.52 19.09 37.71
C LEU A 341 -16.05 18.70 37.79
N GLY A 342 -15.17 19.68 38.03
CA GLY A 342 -13.72 19.46 38.12
C GLY A 342 -13.04 19.31 36.76
N GLY A 343 -13.68 19.74 35.67
CA GLY A 343 -13.06 19.81 34.34
C GLY A 343 -12.82 18.46 33.66
N LYS A 344 -13.50 17.40 34.09
CA LYS A 344 -13.40 16.09 33.42
C LYS A 344 -14.05 16.16 32.03
N CYS A 345 -13.36 15.59 31.05
CA CYS A 345 -13.85 15.48 29.68
C CYS A 345 -14.60 14.18 29.49
N GLU A 346 -15.79 14.27 28.91
CA GLU A 346 -16.62 13.11 28.58
C GLU A 346 -17.09 13.17 27.12
N MET A 347 -17.23 12.01 26.50
CA MET A 347 -17.81 11.87 25.17
C MET A 347 -19.32 12.03 25.27
N VAL A 348 -19.90 12.88 24.41
CA VAL A 348 -21.33 13.17 24.42
C VAL A 348 -22.00 12.51 23.23
N THR A 349 -22.99 11.66 23.51
CA THR A 349 -23.75 10.92 22.48
C THR A 349 -25.21 11.38 22.37
N SER A 350 -25.69 12.17 23.33
CA SER A 350 -27.05 12.71 23.37
C SER A 350 -27.08 14.02 24.14
N LEU A 351 -28.14 14.82 23.95
CA LEU A 351 -28.33 16.04 24.73
C LEU A 351 -28.53 15.70 26.22
N PRO A 352 -27.79 16.34 27.14
CA PRO A 352 -28.05 16.25 28.57
C PRO A 352 -29.45 16.80 28.88
N SER A 353 -30.14 16.23 29.88
CA SER A 353 -31.45 16.72 30.32
C SER A 353 -31.64 16.56 31.82
N GLY A 354 -32.52 17.38 32.39
CA GLY A 354 -32.86 17.35 33.82
C GLY A 354 -31.66 17.67 34.71
N THR A 355 -31.39 16.83 35.70
CA THR A 355 -30.29 17.04 36.66
C THR A 355 -28.90 16.83 36.05
N ALA A 356 -28.81 16.28 34.83
CA ALA A 356 -27.55 16.10 34.10
C ALA A 356 -27.20 17.29 33.21
N GLU A 357 -28.06 18.31 33.15
CA GLU A 357 -27.82 19.52 32.36
C GLU A 357 -26.62 20.31 32.92
N PRO A 358 -25.55 20.52 32.13
CA PRO A 358 -24.39 21.26 32.59
C PRO A 358 -24.77 22.68 32.98
N ARG A 359 -24.18 23.18 34.06
CA ARG A 359 -24.28 24.59 34.45
C ARG A 359 -22.90 25.22 34.55
N GLY A 360 -22.80 26.46 34.08
CA GLY A 360 -21.57 27.24 34.13
C GLY A 360 -20.68 27.03 32.92
N HIS A 361 -19.39 27.32 33.10
CA HIS A 361 -18.40 27.31 32.03
C HIS A 361 -18.14 25.90 31.49
N VAL A 362 -18.20 25.75 30.17
CA VAL A 362 -17.93 24.51 29.43
C VAL A 362 -16.88 24.73 28.35
N LYS A 363 -16.12 23.67 28.05
CA LYS A 363 -15.32 23.56 26.83
C LYS A 363 -15.84 22.37 26.05
N MET A 364 -16.28 22.59 24.83
CA MET A 364 -16.76 21.54 23.95
C MET A 364 -15.97 21.52 22.67
N ALA A 365 -15.78 20.35 22.11
CA ALA A 365 -15.24 20.20 20.78
C ALA A 365 -15.93 19.04 20.08
N ALA A 366 -15.97 19.14 18.76
CA ALA A 366 -16.62 18.17 17.91
C ALA A 366 -15.80 18.00 16.64
N TYR A 367 -15.78 16.79 16.08
CA TYR A 367 -15.22 16.59 14.75
C TYR A 367 -16.03 15.60 13.91
N ILE A 368 -15.94 15.76 12.59
CA ILE A 368 -16.57 14.88 11.60
C ILE A 368 -15.62 14.62 10.45
N CYS A 369 -15.66 13.40 9.92
CA CYS A 369 -14.89 12.98 8.75
C CYS A 369 -15.84 12.68 7.59
N LYS A 370 -15.70 13.42 6.50
CA LYS A 370 -16.50 13.26 5.29
C LYS A 370 -15.67 12.64 4.17
#